data_AF-A0A9P4JAT9-F1
#
_entry.id   AF-A0A9P4JAT9-F1
#
_cell.length_a   1.000
_cell.length_b   1.000
_cell.length_c   1.000
_cell.angle_alpha   90.00
_cell.angle_beta   90.00
_cell.angle_gamma   90.00
#
_symmetry.space_group_name_H-M   'P 1'
#
loop_
_entity.id
_entity.type
_entity.pdbx_description
1 polymer ?
#
loop_
_entity_poly.entity_id
_entity_poly.type
_entity_poly.pdbx_seq_one_letter_code
_entity_poly.pdbx_strand_id
1 'polypeptide(L)'
;MTSIRLVQLTAERDALVRQILARPLQDSVPPPSANSAADISVSITATREDSVSLAQVEAALDSARRARAERIRLLSKYNEVKDVAQGLIGLVAEMRACRVVDVMRDLDVEDDD
;
A
#
# COMPACT_ATOMS: atom_id res chain seq x y z
N MET A 1 0.96 -1.19 -44.00
CA MET A 1 1.39 0.04 -43.30
C MET A 1 1.32 -0.05 -41.77
N THR A 2 0.58 -0.99 -41.18
CA THR A 2 0.45 -1.19 -39.72
C THR A 2 1.66 -1.86 -39.06
N SER A 3 2.34 -2.78 -39.75
CA SER A 3 3.47 -3.52 -39.17
C SER A 3 4.68 -2.64 -38.84
N ILE A 4 4.91 -1.56 -39.60
CA ILE A 4 6.04 -0.64 -39.38
C ILE A 4 5.87 0.14 -38.07
N ARG A 5 4.65 0.59 -37.75
CA ARG A 5 4.35 1.28 -36.48
C ARG A 5 4.52 0.37 -35.27
N LEU A 6 4.12 -0.89 -35.39
CA LEU A 6 4.28 -1.85 -34.29
C LEU A 6 5.76 -2.09 -33.97
N VAL A 7 6.60 -2.22 -35.01
CA VAL A 7 8.05 -2.37 -34.86
C VAL A 7 8.69 -1.13 -34.24
N GLN A 8 8.27 0.07 -34.64
CA GLN A 8 8.72 1.34 -34.04
C GLN A 8 8.37 1.42 -32.55
N LEU A 9 7.13 1.09 -32.18
CA LEU A 9 6.68 1.11 -30.78
C LEU A 9 7.42 0.10 -29.91
N THR A 10 7.74 -1.09 -30.43
CA THR A 10 8.57 -2.06 -29.69
C THR A 10 10.01 -1.57 -29.51
N ALA A 11 10.58 -0.90 -30.50
CA ALA A 11 11.92 -0.33 -30.40
C ALA A 11 11.98 0.82 -29.38
N GLU A 12 10.96 1.68 -29.36
CA GLU A 12 10.83 2.77 -28.38
C GLU A 12 10.67 2.23 -26.95
N ARG A 13 9.82 1.21 -26.75
CA ARG A 13 9.68 0.51 -25.47
C ARG A 13 11.03 -0.01 -24.99
N ASP A 14 11.78 -0.69 -25.85
CA ASP A 14 13.06 -1.31 -25.47
C ASP A 14 14.15 -0.30 -25.16
N ALA A 15 14.10 0.88 -25.79
CA ALA A 15 14.99 1.99 -25.48
C ALA A 15 14.70 2.57 -24.08
N LEU A 16 13.43 2.76 -23.73
CA LEU A 16 13.01 3.27 -22.42
C LEU A 16 13.35 2.30 -21.28
N VAL A 17 13.13 1.00 -21.49
CA VAL A 17 13.51 -0.03 -20.52
C VAL A 17 15.02 -0.01 -20.27
N ARG A 18 15.83 0.11 -21.33
CA ARG A 18 17.29 0.25 -21.18
C ARG A 18 17.69 1.52 -20.43
N GLN A 19 17.00 2.64 -20.66
CA GLN A 19 17.28 3.88 -19.94
C GLN A 19 16.98 3.79 -18.45
N ILE A 20 15.88 3.14 -18.07
CA ILE A 20 15.50 2.93 -16.66
C ILE A 20 16.50 2.00 -15.97
N LEU A 21 16.90 0.91 -16.64
CA LEU A 21 17.86 -0.04 -16.09
C LEU A 21 19.30 0.52 -16.03
N ALA A 22 19.66 1.41 -16.94
CA ALA A 22 20.97 2.07 -16.97
C ALA A 22 21.07 3.26 -16.00
N ARG A 23 19.96 3.68 -15.37
CA ARG A 23 19.99 4.72 -14.35
C ARG A 23 20.71 4.15 -13.13
N PRO A 24 21.90 4.67 -12.76
CA PRO A 24 22.59 4.18 -11.58
C PRO A 24 21.71 4.46 -10.37
N LEU A 25 21.49 3.42 -9.56
CA LEU A 25 20.94 3.53 -8.21
C LEU A 25 21.70 4.65 -7.49
N GLN A 26 21.00 5.73 -7.15
CA GLN A 26 21.53 6.74 -6.24
C GLN A 26 21.62 6.10 -4.84
N ASP A 27 22.68 5.32 -4.62
CA ASP A 27 23.09 4.89 -3.29
C ASP A 27 23.97 5.98 -2.68
N SER A 28 23.33 6.84 -1.88
CA SER A 28 23.97 7.37 -0.68
C SER A 28 22.88 7.63 0.37
N VAL A 29 22.53 6.57 1.11
CA VAL A 29 21.78 6.68 2.37
C VAL A 29 22.81 6.73 3.51
N PRO A 30 23.17 7.91 4.05
CA PRO A 30 23.70 7.99 5.41
C PRO A 30 22.57 7.77 6.43
N PRO A 31 22.88 7.29 7.65
CA PRO A 31 21.88 6.94 8.66
C PRO A 31 21.01 8.14 9.07
N PRO A 32 19.78 7.90 9.58
CA PRO A 32 18.78 8.93 9.78
C PRO A 32 19.17 9.85 10.95
N SER A 33 19.78 10.99 10.63
CA SER A 33 19.70 12.17 11.49
C SER A 33 18.87 13.22 10.77
N ALA A 34 17.79 13.57 11.46
CA ALA A 34 16.82 14.61 11.21
C ALA A 34 17.21 15.70 10.20
N ASN A 35 16.25 15.99 9.31
CA ASN A 35 16.11 17.20 8.51
C ASN A 35 16.74 17.16 7.11
N SER A 36 15.94 16.84 6.09
CA SER A 36 15.97 17.58 4.82
C SER A 36 14.73 17.27 3.99
N ALA A 37 13.88 18.29 3.88
CA ALA A 37 12.98 18.47 2.76
C ALA A 37 13.84 18.70 1.49
N ALA A 38 13.94 17.71 0.61
CA ALA A 38 14.45 17.83 -0.76
C ALA A 38 13.99 16.58 -1.51
N ASP A 39 12.93 16.68 -2.30
CA ASP A 39 12.99 17.03 -3.73
C ASP A 39 12.58 15.78 -4.52
N ILE A 40 11.26 15.54 -4.54
CA ILE A 40 10.64 14.56 -5.43
C ILE A 40 10.16 15.36 -6.65
N SER A 41 11.08 15.66 -7.55
CA SER A 41 10.80 16.25 -8.86
C SER A 41 10.09 15.24 -9.76
N VAL A 42 8.77 15.08 -9.59
CA VAL A 42 7.91 14.35 -10.53
C VAL A 42 7.63 15.28 -11.71
N SER A 43 8.25 15.00 -12.85
CA SER A 43 7.90 15.62 -14.12
C SER A 43 6.56 15.08 -14.61
N ILE A 44 5.47 15.71 -14.16
CA ILE A 44 4.12 15.46 -14.70
C ILE A 44 4.05 16.20 -16.03
N THR A 45 4.05 15.47 -17.14
CA THR A 45 3.73 16.00 -18.47
C THR A 45 2.26 16.42 -18.49
N ALA A 46 2.04 17.69 -18.20
CA ALA A 46 0.76 18.37 -18.25
C ALA A 46 0.18 18.26 -19.66
N THR A 47 -0.88 17.46 -19.80
CA THR A 47 -1.87 17.65 -20.84
C THR A 47 -3.25 17.69 -20.20
N ARG A 48 -3.96 18.78 -20.54
CA ARG A 48 -5.39 19.03 -20.37
C ARG A 48 -5.80 19.76 -19.08
N GLU A 49 -6.14 21.02 -19.33
CA GLU A 49 -6.81 22.03 -18.52
C GLU A 49 -7.90 21.47 -17.59
N ASP A 50 -7.60 21.45 -16.29
CA ASP A 50 -8.53 21.69 -15.20
C ASP A 50 -7.72 22.43 -14.14
N SER A 51 -8.00 23.72 -13.94
CA SER A 51 -7.27 24.56 -12.98
C SER A 51 -7.69 24.25 -11.54
N VAL A 52 -7.43 23.03 -11.09
CA VAL A 52 -7.48 22.68 -9.67
C VAL A 52 -6.26 23.34 -9.04
N SER A 53 -6.47 24.21 -8.05
CA SER A 53 -5.36 24.94 -7.45
C SER A 53 -4.39 23.95 -6.80
N LEU A 54 -3.08 24.24 -6.82
CA LEU A 54 -2.06 23.41 -6.19
C LEU A 54 -2.44 23.12 -4.72
N ALA A 55 -3.00 24.12 -4.02
CA ALA A 55 -3.52 23.99 -2.67
C ALA A 55 -4.69 22.99 -2.55
N GLN A 56 -5.59 22.92 -3.53
CA GLN A 56 -6.66 21.92 -3.56
C GLN A 56 -6.11 20.51 -3.82
N VAL A 57 -5.10 20.36 -4.68
CA VAL A 57 -4.43 19.07 -4.91
C VAL A 57 -3.73 18.60 -3.64
N GLU A 58 -3.00 19.48 -2.97
CA GLU A 58 -2.31 19.15 -1.71
C GLU A 58 -3.30 18.80 -0.60
N ALA A 59 -4.39 19.56 -0.44
CA ALA A 59 -5.45 19.26 0.52
C ALA A 59 -6.15 17.91 0.21
N ALA A 60 -6.40 17.61 -1.07
CA ALA A 60 -6.96 16.33 -1.49
C ALA A 60 -6.00 15.17 -1.17
N LEU A 61 -4.71 15.32 -1.45
CA LEU A 61 -3.69 14.32 -1.14
C LEU A 61 -3.57 14.07 0.36
N ASP A 62 -3.59 15.12 1.18
CA ASP A 62 -3.54 14.99 2.64
C ASP A 62 -4.80 14.34 3.20
N SER A 63 -5.97 14.66 2.67
CA SER A 63 -7.21 13.98 3.05
C SER A 63 -7.17 12.49 2.72
N ALA A 64 -6.64 12.12 1.55
CA ALA A 64 -6.49 10.74 1.12
C ALA A 64 -5.45 9.99 1.98
N ARG A 65 -4.33 10.64 2.31
CA ARG A 65 -3.30 10.09 3.21
C ARG A 65 -3.88 9.82 4.61
N ARG A 66 -4.65 10.75 5.16
CA ARG A 66 -5.31 10.58 6.47
C ARG A 66 -6.32 9.44 6.44
N ALA A 67 -7.18 9.39 5.42
CA ALA A 67 -8.15 8.30 5.27
C ALA A 67 -7.46 6.93 5.15
N ARG A 68 -6.34 6.85 4.41
CA ARG A 68 -5.53 5.62 4.31
C ARG A 68 -4.92 5.24 5.66
N ALA A 69 -4.32 6.19 6.35
CA ALA A 69 -3.72 5.95 7.66
C ALA A 69 -4.75 5.46 8.68
N GLU A 70 -5.94 6.07 8.71
CA GLU A 70 -7.02 5.66 9.59
C GLU A 70 -7.50 4.23 9.28
N ARG A 71 -7.66 3.89 8.00
CA ARG A 71 -8.04 2.54 7.61
C ARG A 71 -6.99 1.50 8.01
N ILE A 72 -5.70 1.81 7.86
CA ILE A 72 -4.60 0.94 8.32
C ILE A 72 -4.67 0.76 9.84
N ARG A 73 -4.90 1.85 10.59
CA ARG A 73 -4.99 1.80 12.04
C ARG A 73 -6.16 0.95 12.52
N LEU A 74 -7.34 1.11 11.91
CA LEU A 74 -8.52 0.30 12.23
C LEU A 74 -8.28 -1.18 11.97
N LEU A 75 -7.67 -1.52 10.84
CA LEU A 75 -7.35 -2.91 10.52
C LEU A 75 -6.32 -3.50 11.48
N SER A 76 -5.27 -2.75 11.82
CA SER A 76 -4.27 -3.17 12.81
C SER A 76 -4.92 -3.44 14.16
N LYS A 77 -5.80 -2.54 14.62
CA LYS A 77 -6.50 -2.68 15.90
C LYS A 77 -7.45 -3.88 15.90
N TYR A 78 -8.17 -4.11 14.81
CA TYR A 78 -9.03 -5.28 14.68
C TYR A 78 -8.20 -6.57 14.75
N ASN A 79 -7.10 -6.66 14.00
CA ASN A 79 -6.23 -7.84 14.01
C ASN A 79 -5.66 -8.11 15.42
N GLU A 80 -5.18 -7.07 16.12
CA GLU A 80 -4.69 -7.22 17.50
C GLU A 80 -5.74 -7.83 18.43
N VAL A 81 -7.00 -7.37 18.34
CA VAL A 81 -8.09 -7.92 19.16
C VAL A 81 -8.46 -9.34 18.74
N LYS A 82 -8.52 -9.61 17.42
CA LYS A 82 -8.83 -10.95 16.88
C LYS A 82 -7.78 -11.97 17.32
N ASP A 83 -6.50 -11.63 17.26
CA ASP A 83 -5.40 -12.52 17.66
C ASP A 83 -5.45 -12.86 19.16
N VAL A 84 -5.72 -11.85 20.02
CA VAL A 84 -5.90 -12.08 21.46
C VAL A 84 -7.13 -12.95 21.72
N ALA A 85 -8.25 -12.69 21.04
CA ALA A 85 -9.47 -13.47 21.18
C ALA A 85 -9.26 -14.93 20.76
N GLN A 86 -8.64 -15.17 19.61
CA GLN A 86 -8.31 -16.51 19.13
C GLN A 86 -7.36 -17.24 20.08
N GLY A 87 -6.37 -16.54 20.65
CA GLY A 87 -5.51 -17.09 21.70
C GLY A 87 -6.29 -17.55 22.94
N LEU A 88 -7.22 -16.72 23.42
CA LEU A 88 -8.09 -17.06 24.56
C LEU A 88 -9.03 -18.22 24.24
N ILE A 89 -9.62 -18.25 23.05
CA ILE A 89 -10.49 -19.35 22.60
C ILE A 89 -9.68 -20.66 22.53
N GLY A 90 -8.42 -20.60 22.07
CA GLY A 90 -7.50 -21.73 22.08
C GLY A 90 -7.29 -22.31 23.48
N LEU A 91 -7.05 -21.45 24.47
CA LEU A 91 -6.91 -21.87 25.88
C LEU A 91 -8.19 -22.52 26.43
N VAL A 92 -9.37 -21.95 26.11
CA VAL A 92 -10.66 -22.52 26.53
C VAL A 92 -10.91 -23.88 25.87
N ALA A 93 -10.56 -24.03 24.59
CA ALA A 93 -10.69 -25.28 23.86
C ALA A 93 -9.80 -26.38 24.47
N GLU A 94 -8.56 -26.04 24.85
CA GLU A 94 -7.64 -26.93 25.54
C GLU A 94 -8.19 -27.39 26.90
N MET A 95 -8.71 -26.46 27.72
CA MET A 95 -9.32 -26.78 29.01
C MET A 95 -10.52 -27.72 28.89
N ARG A 96 -11.30 -27.58 27.81
CA ARG A 96 -12.49 -28.41 27.54
C ARG A 96 -12.16 -29.69 26.76
N ALA A 97 -10.90 -29.91 26.38
CA ALA A 97 -10.47 -31.01 25.51
C ALA A 97 -11.31 -31.13 24.22
N CYS A 98 -11.67 -30.00 23.63
CA CYS A 98 -12.49 -29.91 22.42
C CYS A 98 -11.78 -29.10 21.34
N ARG A 99 -12.33 -29.07 20.12
CA ARG A 99 -11.71 -28.29 19.03
C ARG A 99 -12.08 -26.82 19.17
N VAL A 100 -11.19 -25.95 18.74
CA VAL A 100 -11.42 -24.50 18.69
C VAL A 100 -12.72 -24.15 17.96
N VAL A 101 -13.01 -24.83 16.85
CA VAL A 101 -14.24 -24.65 16.05
C VAL A 101 -15.51 -24.97 16.86
N ASP A 102 -15.47 -25.94 17.76
CA ASP A 102 -16.62 -26.28 18.60
C ASP A 102 -16.89 -25.17 19.62
N VAL A 103 -15.83 -24.59 20.20
CA VAL A 103 -15.93 -23.45 21.13
C VAL A 103 -16.40 -22.19 20.40
N MET A 104 -15.91 -21.93 19.18
CA MET A 104 -16.36 -20.80 18.37
C MET A 104 -17.83 -20.90 18.00
N ARG A 105 -18.31 -22.10 17.63
CA ARG A 105 -19.73 -22.36 17.39
C ARG A 105 -20.57 -22.14 18.64
N ASP A 106 -20.11 -22.60 19.80
CA ASP A 106 -20.82 -22.40 21.07
C ASP A 106 -20.89 -20.91 21.49
N LEU A 107 -19.92 -20.11 21.05
CA LEU A 107 -19.86 -18.67 21.27
C LEU A 107 -20.52 -17.84 20.16
N ASP A 108 -21.10 -18.50 19.14
CA ASP A 108 -21.71 -17.86 17.96
C ASP A 108 -20.74 -16.92 17.22
N VAL A 109 -19.47 -17.32 17.13
CA VAL A 109 -18.41 -16.58 16.43
C VAL A 109 -18.07 -17.30 15.14
N GLU A 110 -18.25 -16.63 14.00
CA GLU A 110 -17.82 -17.10 12.69
C GLU A 110 -16.38 -16.65 12.38
N ASP A 111 -15.63 -17.45 11.61
CA ASP A 111 -14.23 -17.13 11.25
C ASP A 111 -14.13 -15.94 10.28
N ASP A 112 -15.21 -15.71 9.52
CA ASP A 112 -15.32 -14.68 8.47
C ASP A 112 -15.70 -13.28 9.01
N ASP A 113 -16.03 -13.15 10.30
CA ASP A 113 -16.30 -11.89 11.01
C ASP A 113 -15.07 -11.36 11.77
#